data_AF-A0A1G2L6T1-F1
#
_entry.id   AF-A0A1G2L6T1-F1
#
_cell.length_a   1.000
_cell.length_b   1.000
_cell.length_c   1.000
_cell.angle_alpha   90.00
_cell.angle_beta   90.00
_cell.angle_gamma   90.00
#
_symmetry.space_group_name_H-M   'P 1'
#
loop_
_entity.id
_entity.type
_entity.pdbx_description
1 polymer ?
#
loop_
_entity_poly.entity_id
_entity_poly.type
_entity_poly.pdbx_seq_one_letter_code
_entity_poly.pdbx_strand_id
1 'polypeptide(L)'
;MKIDKRYIEGFIRGKVETEALTDRQIAVLLDVGTSTVSHWRNKFNIKPSDKFSRNFKEKYGPDALDQLDIMVQGRAALQEIADYFGFSREYAGQVHLIIYGLSYMAHMRQMARRAPNV
;
A
#
# COMPACT_ATOMS: atom_id res chain seq x y z
N MET A 1 -34.27 0.27 -0.29
CA MET A 1 -33.36 0.63 0.82
C MET A 1 -32.72 1.99 0.49
N LYS A 2 -33.08 3.07 1.19
CA LYS A 2 -32.39 4.37 1.04
C LYS A 2 -31.13 4.30 1.90
N ILE A 3 -30.03 3.86 1.31
CA ILE A 3 -28.75 3.87 2.02
C ILE A 3 -28.26 5.32 2.07
N ASP A 4 -27.96 5.83 3.26
CA ASP A 4 -27.44 7.18 3.44
C ASP A 4 -26.10 7.31 2.70
N LYS A 5 -25.98 8.35 1.87
CA LYS A 5 -24.77 8.67 1.12
C LYS A 5 -23.54 8.73 2.05
N ARG A 6 -23.69 9.33 3.23
CA ARG A 6 -22.58 9.49 4.20
C ARG A 6 -22.12 8.15 4.76
N TYR A 7 -23.06 7.22 4.97
CA TYR A 7 -22.75 5.88 5.43
C TYR A 7 -21.98 5.09 4.37
N ILE A 8 -22.44 5.10 3.11
CA ILE A 8 -21.72 4.40 2.03
C ILE A 8 -20.33 4.99 1.82
N GLU A 9 -20.21 6.32 1.82
CA GLU A 9 -18.91 6.97 1.67
C GLU A 9 -17.93 6.54 2.76
N GLY A 10 -18.34 6.64 4.03
CA GLY A 10 -17.50 6.24 5.16
C GLY A 10 -17.14 4.75 5.13
N PHE A 11 -18.10 3.90 4.78
CA PHE A 11 -17.87 2.46 4.65
C PHE A 11 -16.86 2.14 3.55
N ILE A 12 -17.07 2.61 2.32
CA ILE A 12 -16.15 2.36 1.20
C ILE A 12 -14.77 2.93 1.52
N ARG A 13 -14.70 4.13 2.10
CA ARG A 13 -13.44 4.77 2.46
C ARG A 13 -12.65 3.92 3.45
N GLY A 14 -13.27 3.47 4.54
CA GLY A 14 -12.62 2.58 5.52
C GLY A 14 -12.17 1.26 4.91
N LYS A 15 -13.02 0.64 4.08
CA LYS A 15 -12.66 -0.62 3.41
C LYS A 15 -11.49 -0.48 2.43
N VAL A 16 -11.41 0.64 1.72
CA VAL A 16 -10.33 0.88 0.73
C VAL A 16 -9.05 1.39 1.39
N GLU A 17 -9.14 2.36 2.28
CA GLU A 17 -7.97 3.05 2.86
C GLU A 17 -7.40 2.31 4.06
N THR A 18 -8.24 1.69 4.89
CA THR A 18 -7.80 0.98 6.12
C THR A 18 -7.59 -0.51 5.87
N GLU A 19 -8.53 -1.15 5.18
CA GLU A 19 -8.51 -2.61 4.97
C GLU A 19 -7.95 -3.02 3.60
N ALA A 20 -7.57 -2.04 2.74
CA ALA A 20 -7.01 -2.26 1.41
C ALA A 20 -7.86 -3.19 0.51
N LEU A 21 -9.18 -3.22 0.71
CA LEU A 21 -10.09 -4.07 -0.04
C LEU A 21 -10.32 -3.54 -1.46
N THR A 22 -10.46 -4.47 -2.40
CA THR A 22 -10.83 -4.18 -3.78
C THR A 22 -12.32 -3.87 -3.93
N ASP A 23 -12.67 -3.15 -5.00
CA ASP A 23 -14.07 -2.92 -5.38
C ASP A 23 -14.87 -4.24 -5.46
N ARG A 24 -14.23 -5.36 -5.85
CA ARG A 24 -14.85 -6.69 -5.89
C ARG A 24 -15.13 -7.23 -4.49
N GLN A 25 -14.18 -7.13 -3.56
CA GLN A 25 -14.38 -7.59 -2.18
C GLN A 25 -15.45 -6.76 -1.47
N ILE A 26 -15.43 -5.44 -1.68
CA ILE A 26 -16.45 -4.53 -1.13
C ILE A 26 -17.82 -4.82 -1.73
N ALA A 27 -17.89 -5.16 -3.03
CA ALA A 27 -19.12 -5.55 -3.69
C ALA A 27 -19.73 -6.83 -3.10
N VAL A 28 -18.89 -7.82 -2.76
CA VAL A 28 -19.33 -9.02 -2.04
C VAL A 28 -19.85 -8.69 -0.64
N LEU A 29 -19.18 -7.78 0.09
CA LEU A 29 -19.63 -7.36 1.43
C LEU A 29 -20.97 -6.61 1.43
N LEU A 30 -21.24 -5.85 0.37
CA LEU A 30 -22.44 -5.03 0.23
C LEU A 30 -23.56 -5.73 -0.55
N ASP A 31 -23.31 -6.94 -1.07
CA ASP A 31 -24.20 -7.67 -1.97
C ASP A 31 -24.67 -6.82 -3.18
N VAL A 32 -23.71 -6.17 -3.85
CA VAL A 32 -23.95 -5.34 -5.04
C VAL A 32 -22.99 -5.69 -6.17
N GLY A 33 -23.21 -5.14 -7.36
CA GLY A 33 -22.26 -5.26 -8.46
C GLY A 33 -20.97 -4.48 -8.21
N THR A 34 -19.83 -5.03 -8.64
CA THR A 34 -18.51 -4.34 -8.62
C THR A 34 -18.54 -2.98 -9.31
N SER A 35 -19.32 -2.84 -10.38
CA SER A 35 -19.51 -1.57 -11.11
C SER A 35 -20.19 -0.51 -10.24
N THR A 36 -21.11 -0.90 -9.36
CA THR A 36 -21.78 -0.02 -8.40
C THR A 36 -20.79 0.54 -7.38
N VAL A 37 -19.93 -0.32 -6.83
CA VAL A 37 -18.86 0.11 -5.90
C VAL A 37 -17.87 1.03 -6.59
N SER A 38 -17.41 0.69 -7.80
CA SER A 38 -16.50 1.55 -8.57
C SER A 38 -17.11 2.91 -8.87
N HIS A 39 -18.40 2.95 -9.23
CA HIS A 39 -19.14 4.19 -9.43
C HIS A 39 -19.20 5.04 -8.16
N TRP A 40 -19.55 4.45 -7.01
CA TRP A 40 -19.56 5.16 -5.72
C TRP A 40 -18.18 5.65 -5.31
N ARG A 41 -17.15 4.79 -5.41
CA ARG A 41 -15.76 5.12 -5.13
C ARG A 41 -15.32 6.35 -5.94
N ASN A 42 -15.55 6.35 -7.26
CA ASN A 42 -15.25 7.49 -8.13
C ASN A 42 -16.06 8.74 -7.73
N LYS A 43 -17.36 8.59 -7.45
CA LYS A 43 -18.23 9.68 -7.01
C LYS A 43 -17.78 10.33 -5.70
N PHE A 44 -17.12 9.58 -4.82
CA PHE A 44 -16.58 10.06 -3.55
C PHE A 44 -15.09 10.43 -3.61
N ASN A 45 -14.48 10.42 -4.81
CA ASN A 45 -13.05 10.65 -5.01
C ASN A 45 -12.13 9.75 -4.16
N ILE A 46 -12.57 8.52 -3.88
CA ILE A 46 -11.76 7.52 -3.17
C ILE A 46 -10.85 6.87 -4.20
N LYS A 47 -9.54 6.86 -3.99
CA LYS A 47 -8.61 6.16 -4.90
C LYS A 47 -8.74 4.66 -4.66
N PRO A 48 -8.66 3.81 -5.70
CA PRO A 48 -8.70 2.36 -5.51
C PRO A 48 -7.55 1.92 -4.61
N SER A 49 -7.76 0.83 -3.86
CA SER A 49 -6.71 0.21 -3.03
C SER A 49 -5.47 -0.01 -3.91
N ASP A 50 -4.29 0.39 -3.44
CA ASP A 50 -3.06 0.27 -4.22
C ASP A 50 -2.83 -1.19 -4.62
N LYS A 51 -2.89 -1.44 -5.95
CA LYS A 51 -2.72 -2.77 -6.54
C LYS A 51 -1.35 -3.33 -6.22
N PHE A 52 -0.33 -2.47 -6.12
CA PHE A 52 1.01 -2.91 -5.76
C PHE A 52 1.04 -3.42 -4.32
N SER A 53 0.64 -2.60 -3.35
CA SER A 53 0.59 -2.96 -1.94
C SER A 53 -0.17 -4.25 -1.69
N ARG A 54 -1.34 -4.42 -2.34
CA ARG A 54 -2.12 -5.66 -2.23
C ARG A 54 -1.37 -6.87 -2.79
N ASN A 55 -0.88 -6.80 -4.03
CA ASN A 55 -0.15 -7.90 -4.65
C ASN A 55 1.14 -8.23 -3.88
N PHE A 56 1.78 -7.24 -3.28
CA PHE A 56 2.97 -7.41 -2.45
C PHE A 56 2.63 -8.20 -1.18
N LYS A 57 1.53 -7.84 -0.49
CA LYS A 57 1.05 -8.57 0.69
C LYS A 57 0.56 -9.99 0.35
N GLU A 58 -0.12 -10.17 -0.77
CA GLU A 58 -0.55 -11.50 -1.23
C GLU A 58 0.64 -12.41 -1.53
N LYS A 59 1.74 -11.86 -2.05
CA LYS A 59 2.93 -12.63 -2.42
C LYS A 59 3.87 -12.90 -1.24
N TYR A 60 4.09 -11.92 -0.37
CA TYR A 60 5.13 -11.96 0.67
C TYR A 60 4.58 -11.99 2.11
N GLY A 61 3.27 -11.93 2.28
CA GLY A 61 2.59 -11.97 3.58
C GLY A 61 1.91 -10.65 3.98
N PRO A 62 0.90 -10.69 4.86
CA PRO A 62 0.10 -9.52 5.24
C PRO A 62 0.93 -8.38 5.85
N ASP A 63 2.01 -8.73 6.57
CA ASP A 63 2.92 -7.81 7.26
C ASP A 63 4.12 -7.38 6.39
N ALA A 64 4.16 -7.78 5.11
CA ALA A 64 5.32 -7.60 4.26
C ALA A 64 5.72 -6.12 4.06
N LEU A 65 4.73 -5.21 4.00
CA LEU A 65 5.03 -3.77 3.90
C LEU A 65 5.58 -3.21 5.20
N ASP A 66 5.09 -3.70 6.35
CA ASP A 66 5.57 -3.26 7.67
C ASP A 66 7.00 -3.75 7.89
N GLN A 67 7.30 -5.00 7.51
CA GLN A 67 8.66 -5.53 7.54
C GLN A 67 9.60 -4.77 6.60
N LEU A 68 9.13 -4.43 5.39
CA LEU A 68 9.90 -3.61 4.47
C LEU A 68 10.23 -2.24 5.07
N ASP A 69 9.27 -1.58 5.73
CA ASP A 69 9.50 -0.29 6.38
C ASP A 69 10.48 -0.43 7.54
N ILE A 70 10.32 -1.43 8.42
CA ILE A 70 11.27 -1.71 9.51
C ILE A 70 12.71 -1.85 8.96
N MET A 71 12.90 -2.62 7.89
CA MET A 71 14.22 -2.80 7.27
C MET A 71 14.77 -1.48 6.69
N VAL A 72 13.94 -0.70 6.01
CA VAL A 72 14.36 0.59 5.42
C VAL A 72 14.69 1.62 6.51
N GLN A 73 13.89 1.72 7.57
CA GLN A 73 14.18 2.57 8.73
C GLN A 73 15.46 2.12 9.46
N GLY A 74 15.68 0.80 9.53
CA GLY A 74 16.92 0.18 9.99
C GLY A 74 18.12 0.37 9.06
N ARG A 75 17.95 1.06 7.92
CA ARG A 75 18.96 1.31 6.89
C ARG A 75 19.54 0.03 6.27
N ALA A 76 18.77 -1.06 6.24
CA ALA A 76 19.15 -2.30 5.59
C ALA A 76 19.38 -2.07 4.09
N ALA A 77 20.49 -2.57 3.56
CA ALA A 77 20.85 -2.47 2.16
C ALA A 77 19.81 -3.16 1.26
N LEU A 78 19.71 -2.70 0.01
CA LEU A 78 18.81 -3.33 -0.99
C LEU A 78 19.05 -4.84 -1.15
N GLN A 79 20.28 -5.32 -0.96
CA GLN A 79 20.58 -6.75 -1.02
C GLN A 79 19.97 -7.50 0.17
N GLU A 80 20.05 -6.96 1.38
CA GLU A 80 19.48 -7.57 2.59
C GLU A 80 17.95 -7.64 2.49
N ILE A 81 17.32 -6.58 1.95
CA ILE A 81 15.88 -6.56 1.66
C ILE A 81 15.53 -7.64 0.62
N ALA A 82 16.33 -7.73 -0.44
CA ALA A 82 16.15 -8.75 -1.49
C ALA A 82 16.24 -10.17 -0.93
N ASP A 83 17.23 -10.45 -0.10
CA ASP A 83 17.45 -11.75 0.50
C ASP A 83 16.29 -12.12 1.45
N TYR A 84 15.80 -11.17 2.25
CA TYR A 84 14.68 -11.38 3.16
C TYR A 84 13.38 -11.77 2.43
N PHE A 85 13.05 -11.06 1.35
CA PHE A 85 11.81 -11.31 0.58
C PHE A 85 11.98 -12.35 -0.53
N GLY A 86 13.19 -12.85 -0.77
CA GLY A 86 13.49 -13.81 -1.84
C GLY A 86 13.30 -13.25 -3.25
N PHE A 87 13.65 -11.97 -3.47
CA PHE A 87 13.62 -11.34 -4.80
C PHE A 87 14.97 -10.69 -5.18
N SER A 88 15.11 -10.16 -6.39
CA SER A 88 16.38 -9.54 -6.81
C SER A 88 16.60 -8.16 -6.19
N ARG A 89 17.87 -7.76 -6.08
CA ARG A 89 18.27 -6.42 -5.61
C ARG A 89 17.70 -5.29 -6.47
N GLU A 90 17.61 -5.48 -7.79
CA GLU A 90 17.00 -4.52 -8.71
C GLU A 90 15.52 -4.35 -8.39
N TYR A 91 14.83 -5.46 -8.13
CA TYR A 91 13.42 -5.42 -7.74
C TYR A 91 13.24 -4.74 -6.37
N ALA A 92 14.15 -4.94 -5.41
CA ALA A 92 14.17 -4.20 -4.15
C ALA A 92 14.17 -2.68 -4.38
N GLY A 93 15.00 -2.21 -5.33
CA GLY A 93 15.07 -0.80 -5.70
C GLY A 93 13.78 -0.28 -6.34
N GLN A 94 13.12 -1.10 -7.17
CA GLN A 94 11.82 -0.76 -7.78
C GLN A 94 10.71 -0.70 -6.74
N VAL A 95 10.62 -1.70 -5.86
CA VAL A 95 9.68 -1.76 -4.74
C VAL A 95 9.83 -0.50 -3.89
N HIS A 96 11.07 -0.14 -3.53
CA HIS A 96 11.34 1.07 -2.76
C HIS A 96 10.86 2.34 -3.48
N LEU A 97 11.14 2.48 -4.78
CA LEU A 97 10.69 3.65 -5.55
C LEU A 97 9.16 3.75 -5.59
N ILE A 98 8.47 2.62 -5.74
CA ILE A 98 7.00 2.57 -5.78
C ILE A 98 6.39 2.97 -4.44
N ILE A 99 6.93 2.45 -3.33
CA ILE A 99 6.38 2.68 -1.98
C ILE A 99 6.72 4.08 -1.46
N TYR A 100 7.97 4.54 -1.60
CA TYR A 100 8.44 5.78 -0.98
C TYR A 100 8.50 6.97 -1.96
N GLY A 101 8.23 6.75 -3.25
CA GLY A 101 8.20 7.80 -4.27
C GLY A 101 9.58 8.38 -4.64
N LEU A 102 10.67 7.80 -4.13
CA LEU A 102 12.04 8.22 -4.44
C LEU A 102 13.02 7.04 -4.40
N SER A 103 14.17 7.19 -5.07
CA SER A 103 15.17 6.13 -5.15
C SER A 103 15.79 5.84 -3.79
N TYR A 104 16.16 4.59 -3.54
CA TYR A 104 16.80 4.17 -2.29
C TYR A 104 17.99 5.06 -1.90
N MET A 105 18.85 5.41 -2.86
CA MET A 105 20.01 6.28 -2.62
C MET A 105 19.63 7.72 -2.28
N ALA A 106 18.53 8.25 -2.83
CA ALA A 106 18.00 9.54 -2.41
C ALA A 106 17.45 9.47 -0.98
N HIS A 107 16.77 8.37 -0.64
CA HIS A 107 16.18 8.14 0.67
C HIS A 107 17.26 8.08 1.76
N MET A 108 18.29 7.26 1.53
CA MET A 108 19.42 7.13 2.46
C MET A 108 20.16 8.45 2.64
N ARG A 109 20.33 9.25 1.58
CA ARG A 109 20.92 10.60 1.72
C ARG A 109 20.06 11.54 2.56
N GLN A 110 18.73 11.48 2.43
CA GLN A 110 17.84 12.28 3.27
C GLN A 110 17.89 11.82 4.74
N MET A 111 17.93 10.51 4.98
CA MET A 111 18.06 9.94 6.33
C MET A 111 19.40 10.29 6.98
N ALA A 112 20.50 10.25 6.23
CA ALA A 112 21.83 10.62 6.73
C ALA A 112 21.91 12.11 7.13
N ARG A 113 21.23 12.99 6.38
CA ARG A 113 21.14 14.43 6.70
C ARG A 113 20.26 14.75 7.90
N ARG A 114 19.34 13.85 8.25
CA ARG A 114 18.41 14.01 9.38
C ARG A 114 18.94 13.39 10.68
N ALA A 115 20.03 12.63 10.65
CA ALA A 115 20.69 12.20 11.86
C ALA A 115 21.39 13.42 12.49
N PRO A 116 21.01 13.85 13.71
CA PRO A 116 21.79 14.86 14.43
C PRO A 116 23.19 14.29 14.66
N ASN A 117 24.21 15.14 14.45
CA ASN A 117 25.58 14.85 14.85
C ASN A 117 25.56 14.36 16.31
N VAL A 118 26.02 13.14 16.52
CA VAL A 118 26.37 12.61 17.85
C VAL A 118 27.68 13.25 18.28
#